data_AF-A0A1C7NDX7-F1
#
_entry.id   AF-A0A1C7NDX7-F1
#
_cell.length_a   1.000
_cell.length_b   1.000
_cell.length_c   1.000
_cell.angle_alpha   90.00
_cell.angle_beta   90.00
_cell.angle_gamma   90.00
#
_symmetry.space_group_name_H-M   'P 1'
#
loop_
_entity.id
_entity.type
_entity.pdbx_description
1 polymer ?
#
loop_
_entity_poly.entity_id
_entity_poly.type
_entity_poly.pdbx_seq_one_letter_code
_entity_poly.pdbx_strand_id
1 'polypeptide(L)'
;MMFIYSTIMRQVGSDGADDFEECEIQEEDETEIEYNMSTEEGEQPIHQVQYTIKTIDKLVEVQAGMMMHIANLLNTNLDNALLLLYHFRWDSEKLIDAYLDSPEEILQKVIGKANTYYHRYKNHEQSAKLEKAVYAKAEQNMTKLQLEINLSWNEAQFLKHAVETIVKCRNTLKWTYAFAYYLKESNEKTLFEDNQENFEVATEQLSELLELPIEKENSAALRKMIIDKTVYVSQRQSVLLDHATQGLQDGIWLFDFDVYC
;
A
#
# COMPACT_ATOMS: atom_id res chain seq x y z
N MET A 1 -2.52 4.83 5.94
CA MET A 1 -2.46 6.29 6.10
C MET A 1 -3.03 6.76 7.45
N MET A 2 -4.20 6.28 7.91
CA MET A 2 -4.69 6.54 9.28
C MET A 2 -3.66 6.23 10.38
N PHE A 3 -2.91 5.12 10.28
CA PHE A 3 -1.89 4.76 11.28
C PHE A 3 -0.63 5.63 11.26
N ILE A 4 -0.29 6.28 10.15
CA ILE A 4 0.92 7.13 10.10
C ILE A 4 0.58 8.52 10.66
N TYR A 5 -0.53 9.12 10.20
CA TYR A 5 -1.00 10.40 10.76
C TYR A 5 -1.46 10.27 12.22
N SER A 6 -2.15 9.19 12.62
CA SER A 6 -2.55 9.01 14.03
C SER A 6 -1.38 8.74 14.97
N THR A 7 -0.30 8.13 14.47
CA THR A 7 0.90 7.86 15.29
C THR A 7 1.72 9.13 15.46
N ILE A 8 1.90 9.91 14.39
CA ILE A 8 2.52 11.24 14.45
C ILE A 8 1.74 12.17 15.40
N MET A 9 0.40 12.16 15.35
CA MET A 9 -0.45 12.97 16.25
C MET A 9 -0.47 12.50 17.71
N ARG A 10 0.05 11.30 18.04
CA ARG A 10 0.06 10.76 19.42
C ARG A 10 1.37 11.02 20.17
N GLN A 11 2.45 11.32 19.46
CA GLN A 11 3.79 11.48 20.05
C GLN A 11 4.17 12.92 20.39
N VAL A 12 3.34 13.92 20.04
CA VAL A 12 3.58 15.35 20.32
C VAL A 12 2.92 15.80 21.65
N GLY A 13 2.70 14.87 22.59
CA GLY A 13 1.92 15.15 23.79
C GLY A 13 2.33 14.35 25.02
N SER A 14 3.59 14.48 25.46
CA SER A 14 4.01 14.30 26.86
C SER A 14 5.52 14.57 26.96
N ASP A 15 5.90 15.68 27.59
CA ASP A 15 7.28 15.94 28.00
C ASP A 15 7.76 14.94 29.05
N GLY A 16 9.05 14.57 28.95
CA GLY A 16 9.77 13.75 29.93
C GLY A 16 11.18 13.40 29.44
N ALA A 17 12.12 14.30 29.71
CA ALA A 17 13.60 14.21 29.74
C ALA A 17 14.18 12.81 30.07
N ASP A 18 15.44 12.46 29.80
CA ASP A 18 16.65 13.04 29.21
C ASP A 18 17.59 11.84 29.00
N ASP A 19 18.50 11.92 28.02
CA ASP A 19 19.83 11.28 27.91
C ASP A 19 20.12 10.94 26.46
N PHE A 20 20.66 11.91 25.73
CA PHE A 20 21.44 11.63 24.53
C PHE A 20 22.72 12.47 24.59
N GLU A 21 23.85 11.75 24.55
CA GLU A 21 25.20 12.25 24.70
C GLU A 21 25.52 13.39 23.73
N GLU A 22 26.10 14.46 24.29
CA GLU A 22 26.59 15.64 23.59
C GLU A 22 27.90 15.28 22.86
N CYS A 23 27.90 15.34 21.53
CA CYS A 23 29.13 15.27 20.73
C CYS A 23 29.73 16.67 20.59
N GLU A 24 30.90 16.88 21.19
CA GLU A 24 31.72 18.09 21.00
C GLU A 24 32.16 18.20 19.54
N ILE A 25 31.79 19.29 18.87
CA ILE A 25 32.32 19.71 17.57
C ILE A 25 33.43 20.72 17.85
N GLN A 26 34.65 20.42 17.41
CA GLN A 26 35.80 21.31 17.52
C GLN A 26 35.69 22.44 16.50
N GLU A 27 35.82 23.69 16.97
CA GLU A 27 35.89 24.89 16.13
C GLU A 27 37.22 24.92 15.36
N GLU A 28 37.17 25.09 14.03
CA GLU A 28 38.33 25.45 13.20
C GLU A 28 38.11 26.83 12.56
N ASP A 29 39.20 27.60 12.56
CA ASP A 29 39.30 29.05 12.43
C ASP A 29 38.69 29.71 11.18
N GLU A 30 38.14 30.92 11.41
CA GLU A 30 37.74 31.89 10.40
C GLU A 30 38.94 32.47 9.65
N THR A 31 38.98 32.33 8.33
CA THR A 31 39.80 33.20 7.45
C THR A 31 38.89 34.14 6.66
N GLU A 32 38.93 35.43 6.98
CA GLU A 32 38.31 36.50 6.19
C GLU A 32 38.90 36.53 4.77
N ILE A 33 38.03 36.48 3.76
CA ILE A 33 38.42 36.74 2.37
C ILE A 33 37.71 38.03 1.91
N GLU A 34 38.46 39.14 1.87
CA GLU A 34 38.03 40.36 1.18
C GLU A 34 38.06 40.14 -0.34
N TYR A 35 36.90 40.22 -0.99
CA TYR A 35 36.80 40.40 -2.44
C TYR A 35 36.24 41.78 -2.76
N ASN A 36 37.11 42.67 -3.24
CA ASN A 36 36.69 43.84 -3.99
C ASN A 36 36.49 43.46 -5.46
N MET A 37 35.29 43.68 -6.00
CA MET A 37 35.10 43.81 -7.44
C MET A 37 34.14 44.95 -7.78
N SER A 38 34.58 45.72 -8.78
CA SER A 38 34.05 46.95 -9.30
C SER A 38 32.65 46.86 -9.91
N THR A 39 31.95 47.98 -9.87
CA THR A 39 30.67 48.29 -10.50
C THR A 39 30.71 48.13 -12.02
N GLU A 40 29.85 47.28 -12.58
CA GLU A 40 29.35 47.38 -13.95
C GLU A 40 27.84 47.18 -13.97
N GLU A 41 27.15 48.04 -14.72
CA GLU A 41 25.70 48.13 -14.86
C GLU A 41 25.13 46.99 -15.72
N GLY A 42 23.98 46.44 -15.32
CA GLY A 42 22.98 45.93 -16.26
C GLY A 42 22.66 44.43 -16.21
N GLU A 43 21.68 44.05 -15.39
CA GLU A 43 20.57 43.16 -15.77
C GLU A 43 19.54 43.19 -14.61
N GLN A 44 18.25 43.42 -14.91
CA GLN A 44 17.24 43.43 -13.86
C GLN A 44 17.12 42.04 -13.23
N PRO A 45 17.10 41.91 -11.88
CA PRO A 45 17.07 40.61 -11.24
C PRO A 45 15.79 39.88 -11.62
N ILE A 46 15.99 38.69 -12.18
CA ILE A 46 14.99 37.66 -12.42
C ILE A 46 14.13 37.55 -11.14
N HIS A 47 12.81 37.68 -11.31
CA HIS A 47 11.79 37.69 -10.27
C HIS A 47 12.23 36.94 -8.99
N GLN A 48 12.55 37.67 -7.92
CA GLN A 48 12.82 37.06 -6.62
C GLN A 48 11.53 36.43 -6.10
N VAL A 49 11.42 35.11 -6.26
CA VAL A 49 10.34 34.33 -5.68
C VAL A 49 10.50 34.41 -4.16
N GLN A 50 9.58 35.12 -3.51
CA GLN A 50 9.52 35.13 -2.05
C GLN A 50 9.14 33.72 -1.58
N TYR A 51 10.03 33.10 -0.82
CA TYR A 51 9.75 31.83 -0.16
C TYR A 51 9.78 32.03 1.36
N THR A 52 8.86 31.37 2.06
CA THR A 52 8.84 31.36 3.53
C THR A 52 9.10 29.93 3.98
N ILE A 53 10.22 29.72 4.68
CA ILE A 53 10.52 28.43 5.30
C ILE A 53 9.54 28.24 6.47
N LYS A 54 8.71 27.19 6.40
CA LYS A 54 7.78 26.81 7.47
C LYS A 54 8.35 25.61 8.22
N THR A 55 8.11 25.58 9.54
CA THR A 55 8.38 24.39 10.36
C THR A 55 7.38 23.28 10.06
N ILE A 56 7.71 22.04 10.42
CA ILE A 56 6.85 20.86 10.20
C ILE A 56 5.47 21.08 10.85
N ASP A 57 5.43 21.59 12.09
CA ASP A 57 4.16 21.84 12.80
C ASP A 57 3.28 22.84 12.05
N LYS A 58 3.88 23.93 11.55
CA LYS A 58 3.16 24.94 10.76
C LYS A 58 2.66 24.37 9.44
N LEU A 59 3.36 23.41 8.82
CA LEU A 59 2.88 22.75 7.61
C LEU A 59 1.68 21.85 7.90
N VAL A 60 1.72 21.10 9.01
CA VAL A 60 0.60 20.24 9.43
C VAL A 60 -0.64 21.08 9.75
N GLU A 61 -0.49 22.21 10.44
CA GLU A 61 -1.58 23.14 10.71
C GLU A 61 -2.20 23.70 9.43
N VAL A 62 -1.36 24.12 8.47
CA VAL A 62 -1.82 24.62 7.17
C VAL A 62 -2.57 23.53 6.41
N GLN A 63 -2.04 22.31 6.36
CA GLN A 63 -2.71 21.17 5.71
C GLN A 63 -4.05 20.85 6.35
N ALA A 64 -4.12 20.82 7.69
CA ALA A 64 -5.37 20.60 8.42
C ALA A 64 -6.39 21.71 8.14
N GLY A 65 -5.94 22.96 8.10
CA GLY A 65 -6.76 24.12 7.72
C GLY A 65 -7.36 23.98 6.32
N MET A 66 -6.53 23.61 5.33
CA MET A 66 -6.99 23.36 3.95
C MET A 66 -7.97 22.21 3.87
N MET A 67 -7.69 21.10 4.55
CA MET A 67 -8.59 19.93 4.61
C MET A 67 -9.95 20.31 5.19
N MET A 68 -9.99 21.05 6.30
CA MET A 68 -11.24 21.51 6.92
C MET A 68 -12.01 22.47 6.01
N HIS A 69 -11.31 23.39 5.35
CA HIS A 69 -11.94 24.32 4.41
C HIS A 69 -12.60 23.58 3.24
N ILE A 70 -11.86 22.68 2.58
CA ILE A 70 -12.37 21.89 1.46
C ILE A 70 -13.51 20.97 1.89
N ALA A 71 -13.39 20.30 3.05
CA ALA A 71 -14.45 19.45 3.58
C ALA A 71 -15.76 20.22 3.78
N ASN A 72 -15.68 21.43 4.36
CA ASN A 72 -16.86 22.28 4.54
C ASN A 72 -17.40 22.83 3.21
N LEU A 73 -16.51 23.26 2.31
CA LEU A 73 -16.89 23.86 1.04
C LEU A 73 -17.58 22.86 0.11
N LEU A 74 -17.01 21.66 -0.01
CA LEU A 74 -17.51 20.60 -0.88
C LEU A 74 -18.54 19.68 -0.20
N ASN A 75 -18.84 19.95 1.08
CA ASN A 75 -19.72 19.15 1.94
C ASN A 75 -19.32 17.66 1.98
N THR A 76 -18.04 17.40 2.25
CA THR A 76 -17.46 16.05 2.38
C THR A 76 -16.88 15.83 3.78
N ASN A 77 -16.51 14.58 4.10
CA ASN A 77 -15.73 14.31 5.30
C ASN A 77 -14.24 14.70 5.09
N LEU A 78 -13.47 14.74 6.19
CA LEU A 78 -12.04 15.11 6.15
C LEU A 78 -11.17 14.11 5.38
N ASP A 79 -11.50 12.82 5.42
CA ASP A 79 -10.74 11.78 4.70
C ASP A 79 -10.87 11.94 3.18
N ASN A 80 -12.09 12.22 2.70
CA ASN A 80 -12.39 12.50 1.31
C ASN A 80 -11.73 13.80 0.88
N ALA A 81 -11.78 14.85 1.71
CA ALA A 81 -11.08 16.11 1.43
C ALA A 81 -9.56 15.89 1.31
N LEU A 82 -8.96 15.06 2.17
CA LEU A 82 -7.55 14.67 2.06
C LEU A 82 -7.25 13.91 0.77
N LEU A 83 -8.06 12.92 0.42
CA LEU A 83 -7.88 12.14 -0.81
C LEU A 83 -8.01 13.01 -2.07
N LEU A 84 -8.96 13.94 -2.07
CA LEU A 84 -9.16 14.90 -3.14
C LEU A 84 -7.96 15.85 -3.25
N LEU A 85 -7.56 16.50 -2.14
CA LEU A 85 -6.37 17.35 -2.11
C LEU A 85 -5.13 16.60 -2.56
N TYR A 86 -4.95 15.36 -2.10
CA TYR A 86 -3.85 14.50 -2.52
C TYR A 86 -3.86 14.25 -4.04
N HIS A 87 -5.02 13.90 -4.61
CA HIS A 87 -5.15 13.68 -6.06
C HIS A 87 -4.81 14.92 -6.88
N PHE A 88 -5.19 16.10 -6.39
CA PHE A 88 -4.90 17.38 -7.02
C PHE A 88 -3.58 17.99 -6.56
N ARG A 89 -2.70 17.21 -5.91
CA ARG A 89 -1.35 17.65 -5.48
C ARG A 89 -1.38 18.92 -4.62
N TRP A 90 -2.37 19.01 -3.74
CA TRP A 90 -2.65 20.14 -2.85
C TRP A 90 -2.98 21.47 -3.57
N ASP A 91 -3.39 21.40 -4.85
CA ASP A 91 -3.90 22.55 -5.60
C ASP A 91 -5.41 22.70 -5.38
N SER A 92 -5.79 23.54 -4.41
CA SER A 92 -7.19 23.74 -4.04
C SER A 92 -8.01 24.42 -5.13
N GLU A 93 -7.41 25.30 -5.93
CA GLU A 93 -8.11 26.01 -7.00
C GLU A 93 -8.50 25.03 -8.10
N LYS A 94 -7.53 24.25 -8.61
CA LYS A 94 -7.81 23.21 -9.61
C LYS A 94 -8.81 22.17 -9.10
N LEU A 95 -8.73 21.80 -7.82
CA LEU A 95 -9.69 20.89 -7.22
C LEU A 95 -11.09 21.48 -7.25
N ILE A 96 -11.27 22.72 -6.79
CA ILE A 96 -12.57 23.37 -6.73
C ILE A 96 -13.16 23.51 -8.13
N ASP A 97 -12.38 23.99 -9.09
CA ASP A 97 -12.83 24.16 -10.48
C ASP A 97 -13.29 22.82 -11.07
N ALA A 98 -12.44 21.79 -11.02
CA ALA A 98 -12.76 20.47 -11.55
C ALA A 98 -13.94 19.80 -10.82
N TYR A 99 -14.07 20.01 -9.52
CA TYR A 99 -15.16 19.45 -8.72
C TYR A 99 -16.50 20.15 -9.01
N LEU A 100 -16.49 21.47 -9.21
CA LEU A 100 -17.70 22.22 -9.56
C LEU A 100 -18.21 21.87 -10.96
N ASP A 101 -17.30 21.56 -11.88
CA ASP A 101 -17.65 21.10 -13.22
C ASP A 101 -18.34 19.72 -13.20
N SER A 102 -17.83 18.76 -12.42
CA SER A 102 -18.34 17.38 -12.41
C SER A 102 -18.05 16.65 -11.08
N PRO A 103 -18.85 16.90 -10.03
CA PRO A 103 -18.57 16.36 -8.69
C PRO A 103 -18.66 14.83 -8.65
N GLU A 104 -19.67 14.23 -9.31
CA GLU A 104 -19.87 12.78 -9.31
C GLU A 104 -18.71 12.03 -9.96
N GLU A 105 -18.19 12.53 -11.09
CA GLU A 105 -17.05 11.92 -11.79
C GLU A 105 -15.78 11.98 -10.93
N ILE A 106 -15.48 13.13 -10.33
CA ILE A 106 -14.30 13.30 -9.47
C ILE A 106 -14.40 12.39 -8.24
N LEU A 107 -15.56 12.36 -7.57
CA LEU A 107 -15.77 11.47 -6.42
C LEU A 107 -15.62 10.00 -6.81
N GLN A 108 -16.24 9.57 -7.90
CA GLN A 108 -16.14 8.19 -8.38
C GLN A 108 -14.70 7.83 -8.73
N LYS A 109 -13.99 8.70 -9.44
CA LYS A 109 -12.62 8.47 -9.90
C LYS A 109 -11.63 8.44 -8.74
N VAL A 110 -11.68 9.41 -7.83
CA VAL A 110 -10.68 9.53 -6.76
C VAL A 110 -11.03 8.62 -5.58
N ILE A 111 -12.23 8.81 -5.02
CA ILE A 111 -12.64 8.12 -3.81
C ILE A 111 -13.07 6.69 -4.13
N GLY A 112 -13.76 6.46 -5.25
CA GLY A 112 -14.11 5.11 -5.69
C GLY A 112 -12.87 4.25 -5.95
N LYS A 113 -11.83 4.81 -6.59
CA LYS A 113 -10.51 4.16 -6.71
C LYS A 113 -9.94 3.85 -5.33
N ALA A 114 -9.71 4.85 -4.48
CA ALA A 114 -9.12 4.65 -3.15
C ALA A 114 -9.87 3.61 -2.30
N ASN A 115 -11.20 3.65 -2.31
CA ASN A 115 -12.04 2.69 -1.59
C ASN A 115 -11.88 1.27 -2.13
N THR A 116 -11.78 1.09 -3.45
CA THR A 116 -11.62 -0.24 -4.06
C THR A 116 -10.31 -0.90 -3.61
N TYR A 117 -9.17 -0.20 -3.74
CA TYR A 117 -7.88 -0.74 -3.30
C TYR A 117 -7.85 -0.96 -1.78
N TYR A 118 -8.40 -0.04 -0.99
CA TYR A 118 -8.45 -0.17 0.46
C TYR A 118 -9.33 -1.35 0.91
N HIS A 119 -10.49 -1.56 0.29
CA HIS A 119 -11.37 -2.68 0.58
C HIS A 119 -10.68 -4.01 0.28
N ARG A 120 -10.02 -4.13 -0.88
CA ARG A 120 -9.23 -5.33 -1.24
C ARG A 120 -8.09 -5.58 -0.24
N TYR A 121 -7.30 -4.56 0.09
CA TYR A 121 -6.28 -4.62 1.14
C TYR A 121 -6.85 -5.17 2.45
N LYS A 122 -7.97 -4.58 2.91
CA LYS A 122 -8.58 -4.90 4.20
C LYS A 122 -9.16 -6.31 4.21
N ASN A 123 -9.76 -6.74 3.11
CA ASN A 123 -10.29 -8.10 2.98
C ASN A 123 -9.20 -9.16 3.11
N HIS A 124 -8.05 -8.96 2.45
CA HIS A 124 -6.94 -9.88 2.60
C HIS A 124 -6.31 -9.83 4.00
N GLU A 125 -6.24 -8.64 4.62
CA GLU A 125 -5.78 -8.51 6.01
C GLU A 125 -6.70 -9.24 7.00
N GLN A 126 -8.01 -9.11 6.85
CA GLN A 126 -9.00 -9.78 7.70
C GLN A 126 -9.01 -11.28 7.48
N SER A 127 -8.96 -11.72 6.22
CA SER A 127 -8.94 -13.14 5.88
C SER A 127 -7.67 -13.83 6.42
N ALA A 128 -6.52 -13.16 6.38
CA ALA A 128 -5.31 -13.65 7.04
C ALA A 128 -5.47 -13.78 8.58
N LYS A 129 -6.30 -12.97 9.23
CA LYS A 129 -6.57 -13.09 10.69
C LYS A 129 -7.47 -14.29 11.04
N LEU A 130 -8.30 -14.75 10.09
CA LEU A 130 -9.17 -15.93 10.26
C LEU A 130 -8.43 -17.27 10.04
N GLU A 131 -7.16 -17.21 9.67
CA GLU A 131 -6.27 -18.35 9.39
C GLU A 131 -6.28 -19.43 10.48
N LYS A 132 -6.35 -19.06 11.76
CA LYS A 132 -6.37 -20.02 12.88
C LYS A 132 -7.52 -21.02 12.76
N ALA A 133 -8.70 -20.55 12.36
CA ALA A 133 -9.87 -21.41 12.19
C ALA A 133 -9.71 -22.33 10.98
N VAL A 134 -9.11 -21.82 9.89
CA VAL A 134 -8.84 -22.59 8.67
C VAL A 134 -7.82 -23.70 8.93
N TYR A 135 -6.74 -23.43 9.66
CA TYR A 135 -5.80 -24.48 10.08
C TYR A 135 -6.46 -25.53 10.94
N ALA A 136 -7.27 -25.13 11.93
CA ALA A 136 -7.94 -26.09 12.79
C ALA A 136 -8.85 -27.04 11.98
N LYS A 137 -9.56 -26.51 10.98
CA LYS A 137 -10.37 -27.31 10.05
C LYS A 137 -9.49 -28.23 9.19
N ALA A 138 -8.34 -27.75 8.70
CA ALA A 138 -7.40 -28.57 7.93
C ALA A 138 -6.84 -29.74 8.74
N GLU A 139 -6.45 -29.52 10.00
CA GLU A 139 -5.96 -30.58 10.91
C GLU A 139 -7.03 -31.64 11.20
N GLN A 140 -8.29 -31.22 11.38
CA GLN A 140 -9.42 -32.15 11.50
C GLN A 140 -9.59 -32.99 10.23
N ASN A 141 -9.50 -32.37 9.06
CA ASN A 141 -9.58 -33.06 7.78
C ASN A 141 -8.40 -34.02 7.53
N MET A 142 -7.19 -33.65 7.96
CA MET A 142 -6.02 -34.53 7.93
C MET A 142 -6.21 -35.76 8.81
N THR A 143 -6.84 -35.61 9.97
CA THR A 143 -7.18 -36.72 10.88
C THR A 143 -8.22 -37.65 10.23
N LYS A 144 -9.26 -37.11 9.59
CA LYS A 144 -10.25 -37.90 8.85
C LYS A 144 -9.63 -38.70 7.71
N LEU A 145 -8.75 -38.07 6.92
CA LEU A 145 -8.02 -38.75 5.84
C LEU A 145 -7.20 -39.94 6.35
N GLN A 146 -6.60 -39.81 7.53
CA GLN A 146 -5.81 -40.88 8.14
C GLN A 146 -6.70 -42.03 8.67
N LEU A 147 -7.78 -41.71 9.37
CA LEU A 147 -8.62 -42.71 10.05
C LEU A 147 -9.62 -43.41 9.12
N GLU A 148 -10.23 -42.67 8.18
CA GLU A 148 -11.36 -43.17 7.38
C GLU A 148 -10.92 -43.62 5.98
N ILE A 149 -9.87 -43.00 5.44
CA ILE A 149 -9.40 -43.21 4.05
C ILE A 149 -8.03 -43.92 4.04
N ASN A 150 -7.42 -44.17 5.21
CA ASN A 150 -6.12 -44.84 5.39
C ASN A 150 -4.94 -44.14 4.67
N LEU A 151 -4.99 -42.81 4.53
CA LEU A 151 -3.81 -42.05 4.08
C LEU A 151 -2.76 -42.01 5.19
N SER A 152 -1.49 -42.11 4.82
CA SER A 152 -0.41 -41.88 5.78
C SER A 152 -0.37 -40.42 6.23
N TRP A 153 0.19 -40.17 7.41
CA TRP A 153 0.40 -38.81 7.93
C TRP A 153 1.12 -37.90 6.93
N ASN A 154 2.12 -38.44 6.20
CA ASN A 154 2.86 -37.70 5.19
C ASN A 154 2.00 -37.37 3.96
N GLU A 155 1.13 -38.28 3.53
CA GLU A 155 0.23 -38.04 2.40
C GLU A 155 -0.85 -37.01 2.69
N ALA A 156 -1.20 -36.79 3.97
CA ALA A 156 -2.18 -35.80 4.41
C ALA A 156 -1.60 -34.37 4.54
N GLN A 157 -0.26 -34.19 4.55
CA GLN A 157 0.39 -32.88 4.76
C GLN A 157 0.03 -31.83 3.69
N PHE A 158 -0.46 -32.24 2.52
CA PHE A 158 -0.84 -31.30 1.45
C PHE A 158 -1.88 -30.28 1.89
N LEU A 159 -2.80 -30.63 2.82
CA LEU A 159 -3.80 -29.71 3.33
C LEU A 159 -3.14 -28.58 4.13
N LYS A 160 -2.21 -28.92 5.03
CA LYS A 160 -1.45 -27.94 5.79
C LYS A 160 -0.64 -27.01 4.87
N HIS A 161 0.05 -27.60 3.89
CA HIS A 161 0.84 -26.82 2.93
C HIS A 161 -0.03 -25.86 2.08
N ALA A 162 -1.23 -26.29 1.69
CA ALA A 162 -2.17 -25.44 0.97
C ALA A 162 -2.64 -24.25 1.82
N VAL A 163 -2.98 -24.47 3.10
CA VAL A 163 -3.36 -23.38 4.02
C VAL A 163 -2.21 -22.39 4.22
N GLU A 164 -0.99 -22.88 4.48
CA GLU A 164 0.21 -22.03 4.61
C GLU A 164 0.46 -21.19 3.35
N THR A 165 0.21 -21.78 2.17
CA THR A 165 0.35 -21.09 0.88
C THR A 165 -0.69 -19.99 0.73
N ILE A 166 -1.98 -20.26 1.00
CA ILE A 166 -3.04 -19.23 0.95
C ILE A 166 -2.69 -18.03 1.82
N VAL A 167 -2.14 -18.26 3.00
CA VAL A 167 -1.83 -17.18 3.95
C VAL A 167 -0.72 -16.30 3.42
N LYS A 168 0.36 -16.91 2.91
CA LYS A 168 1.43 -16.17 2.23
C LYS A 168 0.86 -15.36 1.07
N CYS A 169 -0.03 -15.96 0.26
CA CYS A 169 -0.64 -15.30 -0.88
C CYS A 169 -1.54 -14.13 -0.48
N ARG A 170 -2.39 -14.28 0.54
CA ARG A 170 -3.24 -13.19 1.08
C ARG A 170 -2.39 -12.04 1.64
N ASN A 171 -1.30 -12.35 2.35
CA ASN A 171 -0.36 -11.32 2.80
C ASN A 171 0.32 -10.59 1.64
N THR A 172 0.71 -11.30 0.57
CA THR A 172 1.24 -10.66 -0.65
C THR A 172 0.17 -9.80 -1.34
N LEU A 173 -1.04 -10.34 -1.56
CA LEU A 173 -2.14 -9.62 -2.20
C LEU A 173 -2.43 -8.29 -1.50
N LYS A 174 -2.53 -8.32 -0.16
CA LYS A 174 -2.67 -7.11 0.67
C LYS A 174 -1.66 -6.03 0.29
N TRP A 175 -0.38 -6.36 0.21
CA TRP A 175 0.67 -5.39 -0.11
C TRP A 175 0.72 -5.01 -1.59
N THR A 176 0.34 -5.91 -2.49
CA THR A 176 0.23 -5.60 -3.92
C THR A 176 -0.84 -4.53 -4.20
N TYR A 177 -1.94 -4.52 -3.43
CA TYR A 177 -2.95 -3.47 -3.52
C TYR A 177 -2.46 -2.12 -2.99
N ALA A 178 -1.68 -2.13 -1.91
CA ALA A 178 -1.04 -0.91 -1.43
C ALA A 178 -0.04 -0.35 -2.46
N PHE A 179 0.74 -1.24 -3.10
CA PHE A 179 1.69 -0.87 -4.15
C PHE A 179 0.98 -0.28 -5.39
N ALA A 180 0.02 -1.01 -5.98
CA ALA A 180 -0.65 -0.59 -7.21
C ALA A 180 -1.48 0.70 -7.06
N TYR A 181 -1.99 0.99 -5.86
CA TYR A 181 -2.71 2.24 -5.61
C TYR A 181 -1.86 3.48 -5.91
N TYR A 182 -0.56 3.43 -5.58
CA TYR A 182 0.36 4.56 -5.76
C TYR A 182 1.07 4.58 -7.12
N LEU A 183 0.89 3.55 -7.94
CA LEU A 183 1.42 3.53 -9.30
C LEU A 183 0.63 4.49 -10.19
N LYS A 184 1.38 5.30 -10.93
CA LYS A 184 0.86 6.12 -12.02
C LYS A 184 0.35 5.23 -13.15
N GLU A 185 -0.73 5.67 -13.79
CA GLU A 185 -1.30 4.98 -14.94
C GLU A 185 -0.26 4.81 -16.06
N SER A 186 -0.02 3.56 -16.46
CA SER A 186 0.96 3.14 -17.45
C SER A 186 0.63 1.72 -17.94
N ASN A 187 1.17 1.32 -19.09
CA ASN A 187 0.98 -0.04 -19.60
C ASN A 187 1.50 -1.11 -18.61
N GLU A 188 2.58 -0.80 -17.91
CA GLU A 188 3.19 -1.70 -16.91
C GLU A 188 2.31 -1.86 -15.68
N LYS A 189 1.64 -0.77 -15.25
CA LYS A 189 0.64 -0.85 -14.18
C LYS A 189 -0.54 -1.74 -14.60
N THR A 190 -1.08 -1.56 -15.80
CA THR A 190 -2.17 -2.41 -16.30
C THR A 190 -1.77 -3.88 -16.32
N LEU A 191 -0.57 -4.19 -16.82
CA LEU A 191 -0.04 -5.56 -16.82
C LEU A 191 0.12 -6.13 -15.40
N PHE A 192 0.57 -5.30 -14.45
CA PHE A 192 0.67 -5.69 -13.04
C PHE A 192 -0.71 -6.02 -12.45
N GLU A 193 -1.72 -5.18 -12.73
CA GLU A 193 -3.09 -5.37 -12.23
C GLU A 193 -3.75 -6.61 -12.83
N ASP A 194 -3.54 -6.89 -14.13
CA ASP A 194 -3.98 -8.14 -14.77
C ASP A 194 -3.34 -9.37 -14.10
N ASN A 195 -2.04 -9.31 -13.80
CA ASN A 195 -1.34 -10.38 -13.08
C ASN A 195 -1.84 -10.53 -11.64
N GLN A 196 -2.12 -9.41 -10.96
CA GLN A 196 -2.67 -9.37 -9.61
C GLN A 196 -4.06 -10.00 -9.55
N GLU A 197 -4.96 -9.67 -10.48
CA GLU A 197 -6.30 -10.25 -10.55
C GLU A 197 -6.25 -11.75 -10.79
N ASN A 198 -5.42 -12.20 -11.75
CA ASN A 198 -5.20 -13.62 -12.01
C ASN A 198 -4.68 -14.37 -10.78
N PHE A 199 -3.80 -13.73 -10.01
CA PHE A 199 -3.25 -14.27 -8.77
C PHE A 199 -4.31 -14.34 -7.66
N GLU A 200 -5.14 -13.31 -7.50
CA GLU A 200 -6.24 -13.29 -6.54
C GLU A 200 -7.26 -14.39 -6.84
N VAL A 201 -7.73 -14.49 -8.09
CA VAL A 201 -8.67 -15.52 -8.53
C VAL A 201 -8.09 -16.92 -8.25
N ALA A 202 -6.81 -17.13 -8.54
CA ALA A 202 -6.16 -18.40 -8.25
C ALA A 202 -6.14 -18.71 -6.74
N THR A 203 -5.88 -17.70 -5.90
CA THR A 203 -5.84 -17.83 -4.44
C THR A 203 -7.21 -18.15 -3.86
N GLU A 204 -8.27 -17.48 -4.34
CA GLU A 204 -9.63 -17.75 -3.87
C GLU A 204 -10.11 -19.13 -4.31
N GLN A 205 -9.81 -19.56 -5.54
CA GLN A 205 -10.11 -20.92 -5.99
C GLN A 205 -9.41 -22.01 -5.15
N LEU A 206 -8.17 -21.78 -4.70
CA LEU A 206 -7.51 -22.70 -3.76
C LEU A 206 -8.22 -22.73 -2.40
N SER A 207 -8.66 -21.56 -1.92
CA SER A 207 -9.43 -21.43 -0.68
C SER A 207 -10.74 -22.21 -0.77
N GLU A 208 -11.49 -22.08 -1.87
CA GLU A 208 -12.73 -22.80 -2.12
C GLU A 208 -12.52 -24.32 -2.12
N LEU A 209 -11.44 -24.82 -2.75
CA LEU A 209 -11.12 -26.26 -2.74
C LEU A 209 -10.90 -26.81 -1.33
N LEU A 210 -10.32 -26.03 -0.42
CA LEU A 210 -10.12 -26.45 0.98
C LEU A 210 -11.42 -26.44 1.80
N GLU A 211 -12.46 -25.77 1.32
CA GLU A 211 -13.76 -25.75 1.98
C GLU A 211 -14.64 -26.94 1.61
N LEU A 212 -14.37 -27.61 0.49
CA LEU A 212 -15.10 -28.77 0.01
C LEU A 212 -15.03 -29.95 1.00
N PRO A 213 -16.12 -30.74 1.13
CA PRO A 213 -16.12 -31.94 1.94
C PRO A 213 -15.19 -33.01 1.35
N ILE A 214 -14.38 -33.61 2.22
CA ILE A 214 -13.48 -34.71 1.86
C ILE A 214 -14.19 -36.03 2.17
N GLU A 215 -14.49 -36.79 1.13
CA GLU A 215 -15.14 -38.09 1.19
C GLU A 215 -14.24 -39.14 0.54
N LYS A 216 -14.47 -40.43 0.80
CA LYS A 216 -13.58 -41.49 0.32
C LYS A 216 -13.54 -41.53 -1.20
N GLU A 217 -14.68 -41.33 -1.84
CA GLU A 217 -14.90 -41.40 -3.28
C GLU A 217 -14.22 -40.26 -4.04
N ASN A 218 -14.13 -39.06 -3.43
CA ASN A 218 -13.58 -37.87 -4.07
C ASN A 218 -12.14 -37.52 -3.62
N SER A 219 -11.64 -38.15 -2.55
CA SER A 219 -10.39 -37.81 -1.87
C SER A 219 -9.17 -37.76 -2.80
N ALA A 220 -9.01 -38.73 -3.70
CA ALA A 220 -7.88 -38.78 -4.63
C ALA A 220 -7.90 -37.64 -5.66
N ALA A 221 -9.09 -37.35 -6.21
CA ALA A 221 -9.27 -36.26 -7.17
C ALA A 221 -9.09 -34.88 -6.50
N LEU A 222 -9.72 -34.69 -5.34
CA LEU A 222 -9.61 -33.45 -4.57
C LEU A 222 -8.18 -33.18 -4.10
N ARG A 223 -7.46 -34.21 -3.64
CA ARG A 223 -6.04 -34.10 -3.30
C ARG A 223 -5.21 -33.60 -4.48
N LYS A 224 -5.40 -34.20 -5.66
CA LYS A 224 -4.69 -33.78 -6.87
C LYS A 224 -4.99 -32.32 -7.22
N MET A 225 -6.27 -31.93 -7.22
CA MET A 225 -6.69 -30.55 -7.50
C MET A 225 -6.06 -29.54 -6.52
N ILE A 226 -6.06 -29.86 -5.21
CA ILE A 226 -5.46 -28.98 -4.19
C ILE A 226 -3.96 -28.85 -4.41
N ILE A 227 -3.24 -29.95 -4.67
CA ILE A 227 -1.79 -29.91 -4.91
C ILE A 227 -1.47 -29.08 -6.16
N ASP A 228 -2.12 -29.40 -7.29
CA ASP A 228 -1.89 -28.71 -8.56
C ASP A 228 -2.19 -27.21 -8.42
N LYS A 229 -3.29 -26.87 -7.73
CA LYS A 229 -3.69 -25.48 -7.51
C LYS A 229 -2.75 -24.74 -6.55
N THR A 230 -2.23 -25.42 -5.52
CA THR A 230 -1.24 -24.86 -4.59
C THR A 230 0.02 -24.44 -5.35
N VAL A 231 0.55 -25.33 -6.20
CA VAL A 231 1.73 -25.03 -7.03
C VAL A 231 1.46 -23.86 -7.98
N TYR A 232 0.31 -23.88 -8.66
CA TYR A 232 -0.07 -22.81 -9.58
C TYR A 232 -0.17 -21.45 -8.89
N VAL A 233 -0.78 -21.38 -7.71
CA VAL A 233 -0.91 -20.15 -6.93
C VAL A 233 0.46 -19.61 -6.49
N SER A 234 1.35 -20.49 -6.01
CA SER A 234 2.72 -20.09 -5.68
C SER A 234 3.49 -19.57 -6.90
N GLN A 235 3.31 -20.18 -8.07
CA GLN A 235 3.93 -19.69 -9.30
C GLN A 235 3.41 -18.31 -9.70
N ARG A 236 2.10 -18.06 -9.60
CA ARG A 236 1.51 -16.73 -9.87
C ARG A 236 2.02 -15.68 -8.90
N GLN A 237 2.18 -16.02 -7.62
CA GLN A 237 2.80 -15.15 -6.63
C GLN A 237 4.23 -14.77 -7.04
N SER A 238 5.05 -15.74 -7.46
CA SER A 238 6.42 -15.47 -7.93
C SER A 238 6.41 -14.53 -9.13
N VAL A 239 5.65 -14.85 -10.18
CA VAL A 239 5.59 -14.03 -11.40
C VAL A 239 5.22 -12.58 -11.10
N LEU A 240 4.24 -12.35 -10.22
CA LEU A 240 3.82 -11.01 -9.82
C LEU A 240 4.92 -10.27 -9.05
N LEU A 241 5.56 -10.94 -8.11
CA LEU A 241 6.64 -10.36 -7.30
C LEU A 241 7.90 -10.11 -8.13
N ASP A 242 8.23 -11.00 -9.06
CA ASP A 242 9.37 -10.89 -9.96
C ASP A 242 9.16 -9.70 -10.92
N HIS A 243 7.96 -9.53 -11.48
CA HIS A 243 7.62 -8.35 -12.31
C HIS A 243 7.72 -7.05 -11.51
N ALA A 244 7.15 -7.00 -10.30
CA ALA A 244 7.26 -5.84 -9.42
C ALA A 244 8.71 -5.50 -9.07
N THR A 245 9.49 -6.52 -8.69
CA THR A 245 10.89 -6.36 -8.27
C THR A 245 11.76 -5.91 -9.43
N GLN A 246 11.63 -6.54 -10.60
CA GLN A 246 12.37 -6.15 -11.80
C GLN A 246 12.03 -4.72 -12.22
N GLY A 247 10.74 -4.36 -12.23
CA GLY A 247 10.34 -2.99 -12.56
C GLY A 247 10.85 -1.94 -11.57
N LEU A 248 11.05 -2.31 -10.29
CA LEU A 248 11.68 -1.43 -9.29
C LEU A 248 13.19 -1.27 -9.56
N GLN A 249 13.88 -2.36 -9.90
CA GLN A 249 15.31 -2.33 -10.23
C GLN A 249 15.60 -1.52 -11.50
N ASP A 250 14.73 -1.65 -12.49
CA ASP A 250 14.88 -0.99 -13.79
C ASP A 250 14.34 0.45 -13.79
N GLY A 251 13.71 0.90 -12.70
CA GLY A 251 13.11 2.24 -12.61
C GLY A 251 11.90 2.45 -13.52
N ILE A 252 11.18 1.37 -13.85
CA ILE A 252 10.03 1.37 -14.75
C ILE A 252 8.77 1.92 -14.07
N TRP A 253 8.65 1.74 -12.75
CA TRP A 253 7.50 2.21 -11.99
C TRP A 253 7.56 3.72 -11.76
N LEU A 254 6.53 4.42 -12.24
CA LEU A 254 6.29 5.82 -11.91
C LEU A 254 5.25 5.91 -10.80
N PHE A 255 5.45 6.81 -9.83
CA PHE A 255 4.54 6.98 -8.70
C PHE A 255 3.86 8.34 -8.76
N ASP A 256 2.62 8.42 -8.28
CA ASP A 256 1.87 9.68 -8.29
C ASP A 256 2.50 10.79 -7.41
N PHE A 257 3.46 10.43 -6.55
CA PHE A 257 4.21 11.31 -5.65
C PHE A 257 5.46 11.95 -6.25
N ASP A 258 5.83 11.70 -7.52
CA ASP A 258 7.02 12.32 -8.09
C ASP A 258 6.81 13.85 -8.19
N VAL A 259 7.25 14.52 -7.13
CA VAL A 259 7.49 15.96 -7.02
C VAL A 259 8.84 16.17 -7.69
N TYR A 260 8.85 16.87 -8.82
CA TYR A 260 10.09 17.44 -9.33
C TYR A 260 10.64 18.38 -8.26
N CYS A 261 11.71 17.95 -7.60
CA CYS A 261 12.64 18.86 -6.93
C CYS A 261 13.50 19.56 -7.98
#